data_AF-A0A7R9IM80-F1
#
_entry.id   AF-A0A7R9IM80-F1
#
_cell.length_a   1.000
_cell.length_b   1.000
_cell.length_c   1.000
_cell.angle_alpha   90.00
_cell.angle_beta   90.00
_cell.angle_gamma   90.00
#
_symmetry.space_group_name_H-M   'P 1'
#
loop_
_entity.id
_entity.type
_entity.pdbx_description
1 polymer ?
#
loop_
_entity_poly.entity_id
_entity_poly.type
_entity_poly.pdbx_seq_one_letter_code
_entity_poly.pdbx_strand_id
1 'polypeptide(L)'
;MVQADNEENNMPGPSNVVPVWYLSVSLLFMLINVGLHGTVYVLILPCALYLLSELRSCTIIWGTVLAAIFILNVEHIMISFDLAEGPHYMLFLCQAWTIIRSLNFSLDRIAAPVSIPNLSELITMLAYCFYFPTLILGPLLTYQNFKTGVVAEMGSWSLYGLGYCMGQFFMLKYVVMYGLMGTIARAENINAPQHPKCIARISLYSDMWRYFDEGLYRFLLRWDTFLKFGRFQQHDFTVSLYTQYSIGVDLG
;
A
#
# COMPACT_ATOMS: atom_id res chain seq x y z
N MET A 1 23.54 0.07 43.41
CA MET A 1 23.79 0.95 42.26
C MET A 1 24.57 0.21 41.16
N VAL A 2 24.19 -1.04 40.85
CA VAL A 2 24.90 -1.94 39.90
C VAL A 2 23.89 -2.82 39.15
N GLN A 3 22.81 -2.23 38.62
CA GLN A 3 21.76 -3.02 37.96
C GLN A 3 21.16 -2.36 36.72
N ALA A 4 21.68 -1.20 36.28
CA ALA A 4 21.21 -0.51 35.08
C ALA A 4 22.04 -0.82 33.81
N ASP A 5 23.27 -1.30 33.96
CA ASP A 5 24.21 -1.42 32.82
C ASP A 5 24.16 -2.78 32.09
N ASN A 6 23.33 -3.73 32.53
CA ASN A 6 23.27 -5.07 31.94
C ASN A 6 22.13 -5.28 30.93
N GLU A 7 21.19 -4.34 30.79
CA GLU A 7 20.10 -4.46 29.81
C GLU A 7 20.44 -3.86 28.44
N GLU A 8 21.45 -2.98 28.35
CA GLU A 8 21.86 -2.34 27.09
C GLU A 8 22.62 -3.30 26.15
N ASN A 9 23.20 -4.38 26.71
CA ASN A 9 23.98 -5.37 25.96
C ASN A 9 23.15 -6.51 25.35
N ASN A 10 21.81 -6.46 25.46
CA ASN A 10 20.94 -7.51 24.93
C ASN A 10 19.88 -6.97 23.96
N MET A 11 20.15 -5.83 23.32
CA MET A 11 19.32 -5.39 22.20
C MET A 11 19.44 -6.41 21.07
N PRO A 12 18.34 -7.10 20.71
CA PRO A 12 18.36 -8.00 19.56
C PRO A 12 18.77 -7.18 18.32
N GLY A 13 19.65 -7.74 17.50
CA GLY A 13 20.11 -7.09 16.26
C GLY A 13 18.93 -6.60 15.41
N PRO A 14 19.14 -5.60 14.53
CA PRO A 14 18.07 -4.87 13.86
C PRO A 14 17.08 -5.84 13.23
N SER A 15 15.90 -5.96 13.83
CA SER A 15 14.91 -6.92 13.40
C SER A 15 14.35 -6.45 12.04
N ASN A 16 14.39 -7.32 11.04
CA ASN A 16 13.84 -7.00 9.72
C ASN A 16 12.31 -6.88 9.72
N VAL A 17 11.66 -7.07 10.87
CA VAL A 17 10.19 -7.08 11.02
C VAL A 17 9.58 -5.74 10.62
N VAL A 18 10.14 -4.63 11.11
CA VAL A 18 9.60 -3.29 10.83
C VAL A 18 9.73 -2.91 9.34
N PRO A 19 10.92 -3.06 8.70
CA PRO A 19 11.05 -2.88 7.25
C PRO A 19 10.10 -3.76 6.43
N VAL A 20 9.99 -5.05 6.77
CA VAL A 20 9.10 -5.99 6.06
C VAL A 20 7.64 -5.58 6.19
N TRP A 21 7.23 -5.14 7.38
CA TRP A 21 5.87 -4.63 7.61
C TRP A 21 5.56 -3.45 6.70
N TYR A 22 6.39 -2.40 6.69
CA TYR A 22 6.19 -1.23 5.83
C TYR A 22 6.13 -1.60 4.36
N LEU A 23 7.08 -2.43 3.91
CA LEU A 23 7.12 -2.89 2.53
C LEU A 23 5.83 -3.66 2.18
N SER A 24 5.37 -4.57 3.04
CA SER A 24 4.16 -5.35 2.81
C SER A 24 2.90 -4.49 2.68
N VAL A 25 2.73 -3.49 3.56
CA VAL A 25 1.58 -2.58 3.56
C VAL A 25 1.57 -1.73 2.29
N SER A 26 2.73 -1.17 1.93
CA SER A 26 2.83 -0.33 0.73
C SER A 26 2.67 -1.12 -0.57
N LEU A 27 3.19 -2.34 -0.63
CA LEU A 27 2.99 -3.22 -1.79
C LEU A 27 1.54 -3.65 -1.93
N LEU A 28 0.86 -4.00 -0.83
CA LEU A 28 -0.56 -4.31 -0.85
C LEU A 28 -1.38 -3.11 -1.34
N PHE A 29 -1.07 -1.90 -0.85
CA PHE A 29 -1.71 -0.68 -1.31
C PHE A 29 -1.52 -0.44 -2.81
N MET A 30 -0.29 -0.60 -3.32
CA MET A 30 0.01 -0.45 -4.75
C MET A 30 -0.70 -1.50 -5.60
N LEU A 31 -0.73 -2.76 -5.14
CA LEU A 31 -1.44 -3.85 -5.82
C LEU A 31 -2.94 -3.58 -5.93
N ILE A 32 -3.57 -2.99 -4.90
CA ILE A 32 -5.00 -2.67 -4.91
C ILE A 32 -5.31 -1.47 -5.82
N ASN A 33 -4.48 -0.41 -5.79
CA ASN A 33 -4.79 0.84 -6.47
C ASN A 33 -4.28 0.91 -7.92
N VAL A 34 -3.14 0.27 -8.20
CA VAL A 34 -2.47 0.34 -9.51
C VAL A 34 -2.43 -1.03 -10.19
N GLY A 35 -2.56 -2.12 -9.43
CA GLY A 35 -2.48 -3.48 -9.97
C GLY A 35 -1.07 -4.04 -10.03
N LEU A 36 -0.95 -5.27 -10.51
CA LEU A 36 0.30 -6.03 -10.52
C LEU A 36 1.36 -5.40 -11.43
N HIS A 37 0.99 -5.05 -12.66
CA HIS A 37 1.92 -4.53 -13.65
C HIS A 37 2.59 -3.23 -13.21
N GLY A 38 1.80 -2.26 -12.71
CA GLY A 38 2.35 -1.01 -12.19
C GLY A 38 3.20 -1.22 -10.94
N THR A 39 2.81 -2.14 -10.04
CA THR A 39 3.61 -2.45 -8.85
C THR A 39 4.97 -3.03 -9.22
N VAL A 40 5.01 -3.97 -10.18
CA VAL A 40 6.27 -4.54 -10.69
C VAL A 40 7.12 -3.46 -11.35
N TYR A 41 6.52 -2.57 -12.15
CA TYR A 41 7.23 -1.46 -12.78
C TYR A 41 7.94 -0.56 -11.76
N VAL A 42 7.26 -0.18 -10.67
CA VAL A 42 7.87 0.67 -9.63
C VAL A 42 8.97 -0.04 -8.86
N LEU A 43 8.87 -1.36 -8.70
CA LEU A 43 9.88 -2.16 -7.99
C LEU A 43 11.18 -2.39 -8.79
N ILE A 44 11.12 -2.37 -10.13
CA ILE A 44 12.29 -2.65 -10.97
C ILE A 44 13.40 -1.63 -10.71
N LEU A 45 13.07 -0.34 -10.67
CA LEU A 45 14.06 0.73 -10.53
C LEU A 45 14.88 0.67 -9.22
N PRO A 46 14.27 0.65 -8.01
CA PRO A 46 15.03 0.60 -6.76
C PRO A 46 15.89 -0.67 -6.68
N CYS A 47 15.38 -1.81 -7.17
CA CYS A 47 16.15 -3.05 -7.24
C CYS A 47 17.35 -2.94 -8.20
N ALA A 48 17.17 -2.34 -9.39
CA ALA A 48 18.24 -2.13 -10.34
C ALA A 48 19.31 -1.17 -9.79
N LEU A 49 18.90 -0.05 -9.17
CA LEU A 49 19.83 0.92 -8.57
C LEU A 49 20.59 0.33 -7.38
N TYR A 50 19.98 -0.56 -6.58
CA TYR A 50 20.70 -1.30 -5.55
C TYR A 50 21.87 -2.09 -6.14
N LEU A 51 21.61 -2.89 -7.19
CA LEU A 51 22.63 -3.71 -7.84
C LEU A 51 23.71 -2.86 -8.51
N LEU A 52 23.32 -1.77 -9.18
CA LEU A 52 24.25 -0.84 -9.82
C LEU A 52 25.09 -0.04 -8.81
N SER A 53 24.58 0.17 -7.59
CA SER A 53 25.32 0.87 -6.53
C SER A 53 26.58 0.11 -6.09
N GLU A 54 26.64 -1.20 -6.32
CA GLU A 54 27.83 -2.03 -6.08
C GLU A 54 29.00 -1.65 -7.01
N LEU A 55 28.72 -1.06 -8.18
CA LEU A 55 29.75 -0.56 -9.10
C LEU A 55 30.39 0.75 -8.61
N ARG A 56 29.81 1.39 -7.59
CA ARG A 56 30.29 2.60 -6.92
C ARG A 56 30.60 3.79 -7.85
N SER A 57 29.97 3.85 -9.02
CA SER A 57 30.16 4.90 -10.01
C SER A 57 28.99 5.87 -10.02
N CYS A 58 29.25 7.14 -9.67
CA CYS A 58 28.24 8.19 -9.73
C CYS A 58 27.65 8.33 -11.15
N THR A 59 28.47 8.22 -12.19
CA THR A 59 28.02 8.37 -13.58
C THR A 59 27.00 7.32 -13.98
N ILE A 60 27.18 6.07 -13.56
CA ILE A 60 26.23 4.98 -13.86
C ILE A 60 24.90 5.23 -13.15
N ILE A 61 24.94 5.64 -11.89
CA ILE A 61 23.73 5.96 -11.11
C ILE A 61 22.98 7.14 -11.73
N TRP A 62 23.66 8.25 -11.99
CA TRP A 62 23.06 9.43 -12.62
C TRP A 62 22.50 9.11 -14.02
N GLY A 63 23.23 8.34 -14.83
CA GLY A 63 22.76 7.90 -16.14
C GLY A 63 21.48 7.06 -16.05
N THR A 64 21.42 6.11 -15.11
CA THR A 64 20.25 5.27 -14.88
C THR A 64 19.05 6.08 -14.39
N VAL A 65 19.28 7.04 -13.49
CA VAL A 65 18.22 7.95 -12.99
C VAL A 65 17.71 8.88 -14.08
N LEU A 66 18.60 9.46 -14.90
CA LEU A 66 18.21 10.30 -16.03
C LEU A 66 17.41 9.50 -17.07
N ALA A 67 17.83 8.26 -17.35
CA ALA A 67 17.06 7.36 -18.20
C ALA A 67 15.68 7.05 -17.60
N ALA A 68 15.59 6.79 -16.30
CA ALA A 68 14.30 6.56 -15.62
C ALA A 68 13.39 7.81 -15.64
N ILE A 69 13.94 9.01 -15.47
CA ILE A 69 13.20 10.27 -15.60
C ILE A 69 12.73 10.47 -17.05
N PHE A 70 13.57 10.19 -18.04
CA PHE A 70 13.18 10.26 -19.44
C PHE A 70 12.03 9.30 -19.75
N ILE A 71 12.17 8.03 -19.33
CA ILE A 71 11.13 7.00 -19.43
C ILE A 71 9.84 7.45 -18.75
N LEU A 72 9.91 8.06 -17.57
CA LEU A 72 8.74 8.59 -16.85
C LEU A 72 8.03 9.72 -17.62
N ASN A 73 8.77 10.52 -18.38
CA ASN A 73 8.20 11.61 -19.20
C ASN A 73 7.72 11.13 -20.58
N VAL A 74 8.05 9.90 -20.99
CA VAL A 74 7.54 9.33 -22.24
C VAL A 74 6.12 8.79 -21.98
N GLU A 75 5.13 9.54 -22.46
CA GLU A 75 3.70 9.22 -22.32
C GLU A 75 3.31 7.83 -22.86
N HIS A 76 4.14 7.22 -23.72
CA HIS A 76 3.86 5.91 -24.32
C HIS A 76 3.76 4.74 -23.32
N ILE A 77 4.41 4.85 -22.15
CA ILE A 77 4.28 3.85 -21.07
C ILE A 77 2.90 3.93 -20.41
N MET A 78 2.29 5.12 -20.40
CA MET A 78 0.93 5.35 -19.91
C MET A 78 -0.10 4.57 -20.72
N ILE A 79 0.05 4.54 -22.05
CA ILE A 79 -0.85 3.78 -22.96
C ILE A 79 -0.64 2.26 -22.79
N SER A 80 0.57 1.83 -22.47
CA SER A 80 0.96 0.41 -22.44
C SER A 80 0.33 -0.39 -21.30
N PHE A 81 -0.18 0.28 -20.26
CA PHE A 81 -0.72 -0.37 -19.07
C PHE A 81 -2.25 -0.31 -18.96
N ASP A 82 -2.95 0.36 -19.89
CA ASP A 82 -4.42 0.44 -19.96
C ASP A 82 -5.11 0.75 -18.60
N LEU A 83 -4.53 1.64 -17.79
CA LEU A 83 -5.18 2.05 -16.54
C LEU A 83 -6.17 3.19 -16.77
N ALA A 84 -7.02 3.43 -15.77
CA ALA A 84 -7.79 4.67 -15.69
C ALA A 84 -6.89 5.86 -15.29
N GLU A 85 -7.33 7.09 -15.58
CA GLU A 85 -6.57 8.33 -15.30
C GLU A 85 -6.09 8.46 -13.84
N GLY A 86 -6.91 8.03 -12.87
CA GLY A 86 -6.57 8.12 -11.44
C GLY A 86 -5.37 7.26 -11.03
N PRO A 87 -5.42 5.92 -11.22
CA PRO A 87 -4.29 5.01 -10.98
C PRO A 87 -3.02 5.39 -11.74
N HIS A 88 -3.15 5.95 -12.96
CA HIS A 88 -2.00 6.46 -13.72
C HIS A 88 -1.27 7.58 -12.98
N TYR A 89 -2.01 8.56 -12.46
CA TYR A 89 -1.41 9.66 -11.71
C TYR A 89 -0.72 9.18 -10.42
N MET A 90 -1.34 8.23 -9.71
CA MET A 90 -0.72 7.63 -8.52
C MET A 90 0.57 6.88 -8.86
N LEU A 91 0.59 6.12 -9.96
CA LEU A 91 1.77 5.42 -10.45
C LEU A 91 2.90 6.40 -10.80
N PHE A 92 2.59 7.47 -11.53
CA PHE A 92 3.54 8.51 -11.89
C PHE A 92 4.19 9.15 -10.65
N LEU A 93 3.39 9.58 -9.68
CA LEU A 93 3.89 10.19 -8.45
C LEU A 93 4.71 9.21 -7.62
N CYS A 94 4.24 7.97 -7.47
CA CYS A 94 4.96 6.94 -6.74
C CYS A 94 6.32 6.65 -7.39
N GLN A 95 6.37 6.59 -8.73
CA GLN A 95 7.60 6.40 -9.47
C GLN A 95 8.56 7.57 -9.28
N ALA A 96 8.08 8.81 -9.39
CA ALA A 96 8.89 10.02 -9.19
C ALA A 96 9.54 10.04 -7.80
N TRP A 97 8.78 9.74 -6.75
CA TRP A 97 9.32 9.66 -5.38
C TRP A 97 10.26 8.49 -5.16
N THR A 98 9.99 7.35 -5.79
CA THR A 98 10.88 6.18 -5.72
C THR A 98 12.22 6.48 -6.39
N ILE A 99 12.25 7.20 -7.52
CA ILE A 99 13.48 7.65 -8.19
C ILE A 99 14.36 8.45 -7.22
N ILE A 100 13.78 9.45 -6.55
CA ILE A 100 14.53 10.35 -5.66
C ILE A 100 15.08 9.58 -4.46
N ARG A 101 14.28 8.72 -3.83
CA ARG A 101 14.73 7.92 -2.68
C ARG A 101 15.83 6.93 -3.07
N SER A 102 15.69 6.27 -4.21
CA SER A 102 16.68 5.34 -4.72
C SER A 102 18.00 6.05 -5.06
N LEU A 103 17.93 7.26 -5.62
CA LEU A 103 19.11 8.12 -5.83
C LEU A 103 19.77 8.49 -4.50
N ASN A 104 19.01 8.96 -3.51
CA ASN A 104 19.55 9.29 -2.19
C ASN A 104 20.32 8.11 -1.60
N PHE A 105 19.70 6.92 -1.56
CA PHE A 105 20.35 5.72 -1.06
C PHE A 105 21.63 5.39 -1.84
N SER A 106 21.59 5.44 -3.17
CA SER A 106 22.74 5.09 -4.01
C SER A 106 23.92 6.03 -3.79
N LEU A 107 23.67 7.34 -3.62
CA LEU A 107 24.71 8.33 -3.32
C LEU A 107 25.30 8.10 -1.92
N ASP A 108 24.46 7.85 -0.90
CA ASP A 108 24.92 7.53 0.45
C ASP A 108 25.78 6.25 0.46
N ARG A 109 25.39 5.24 -0.33
CA ARG A 109 26.13 3.97 -0.49
C ARG A 109 27.49 4.16 -1.17
N ILE A 110 27.58 5.04 -2.17
CA ILE A 110 28.83 5.40 -2.85
C ILE A 110 29.76 6.20 -1.93
N ALA A 111 29.23 6.97 -0.99
CA ALA A 111 30.03 7.71 -0.01
C ALA A 111 30.51 6.83 1.17
N ALA A 112 29.71 5.85 1.57
CA ALA A 112 30.02 4.94 2.69
C ALA A 112 31.13 3.93 2.35
N PRO A 113 31.93 3.43 3.31
CA PRO A 113 32.95 2.41 3.04
C PRO A 113 32.38 1.16 2.38
N VAL A 114 33.22 0.45 1.62
CA VAL A 114 32.82 -0.79 0.94
C VAL A 114 32.33 -1.80 1.97
N SER A 115 31.09 -2.27 1.78
CA SER A 115 30.50 -3.33 2.60
C SER A 115 29.83 -4.34 1.70
N ILE A 116 29.73 -5.58 2.19
CA ILE A 116 29.20 -6.71 1.43
C ILE A 116 27.69 -6.49 1.24
N PRO A 117 27.13 -6.73 0.04
CA PRO A 117 25.70 -6.64 -0.19
C PRO A 117 24.95 -7.61 0.74
N ASN A 118 23.93 -7.10 1.43
CA ASN A 118 23.12 -7.88 2.36
C ASN A 118 21.63 -7.76 2.02
N LEU A 119 20.91 -8.88 2.06
CA LEU A 119 19.46 -8.90 1.87
C LEU A 119 18.72 -8.02 2.88
N SER A 120 19.19 -7.93 4.13
CA SER A 120 18.59 -7.04 5.14
C SER A 120 18.69 -5.57 4.74
N GLU A 121 19.80 -5.18 4.11
CA GLU A 121 19.99 -3.81 3.61
C GLU A 121 19.10 -3.52 2.41
N LEU A 122 18.97 -4.48 1.48
CA LEU A 122 18.01 -4.41 0.37
C LEU A 122 16.58 -4.24 0.89
N ILE A 123 16.15 -5.06 1.85
CA ILE A 123 14.80 -4.97 2.43
C ILE A 123 14.60 -3.61 3.12
N THR A 124 15.60 -3.12 3.85
CA THR A 124 15.54 -1.81 4.52
C THR A 124 15.50 -0.66 3.52
N MET A 125 16.26 -0.75 2.43
CA MET A 125 16.23 0.22 1.33
C MET A 125 14.87 0.21 0.63
N LEU A 126 14.31 -0.96 0.33
CA LEU A 126 12.98 -1.08 -0.25
C LEU A 126 11.92 -0.50 0.70
N ALA A 127 11.99 -0.81 2.00
CA ALA A 127 11.09 -0.25 3.00
C ALA A 127 11.19 1.29 3.08
N TYR A 128 12.38 1.85 2.92
CA TYR A 128 12.61 3.29 2.81
C TYR A 128 11.98 3.89 1.55
N CYS A 129 12.23 3.28 0.39
CA CYS A 129 11.66 3.72 -0.90
C CYS A 129 10.13 3.68 -0.88
N PHE A 130 9.56 2.64 -0.26
CA PHE A 130 8.12 2.42 -0.13
C PHE A 130 7.59 2.77 1.27
N TYR A 131 8.16 3.77 1.94
CA TYR A 131 7.66 4.17 3.26
C TYR A 131 6.23 4.74 3.15
N PHE A 132 5.24 4.02 3.69
CA PHE A 132 3.81 4.28 3.47
C PHE A 132 3.38 5.74 3.72
N PRO A 133 3.73 6.38 4.85
CA PRO A 133 3.28 7.73 5.16
C PRO A 133 3.73 8.80 4.16
N THR A 134 4.86 8.57 3.48
CA THR A 134 5.38 9.51 2.48
C THR A 134 5.35 8.94 1.07
N LEU A 135 4.72 7.78 0.84
CA LEU A 135 4.82 6.98 -0.38
C LEU A 135 4.61 7.82 -1.65
N ILE A 136 3.48 8.51 -1.74
CA ILE A 136 3.06 9.33 -2.89
C ILE A 136 3.41 10.81 -2.67
N LEU A 137 3.28 11.31 -1.44
CA LEU A 137 3.51 12.71 -1.08
C LEU A 137 4.03 12.77 0.36
N GLY A 138 4.94 13.69 0.66
CA GLY A 138 5.46 13.89 2.00
C GLY A 138 6.86 14.52 1.98
N PRO A 139 7.42 14.86 3.15
CA PRO A 139 8.78 15.34 3.24
C PRO A 139 9.76 14.26 2.77
N LEU A 140 10.81 14.67 2.06
CA LEU A 140 11.90 13.79 1.68
C LEU A 140 12.76 13.49 2.91
N LEU A 141 12.66 12.25 3.39
CA LEU A 141 13.51 11.71 4.45
C LEU A 141 14.80 11.18 3.81
N THR A 142 15.95 11.30 4.49
CA THR A 142 17.19 10.65 4.06
C THR A 142 17.20 9.19 4.52
N TYR A 143 17.97 8.34 3.83
CA TYR A 143 18.08 6.92 4.18
C TYR A 143 18.59 6.72 5.61
N GLN A 144 19.58 7.51 6.04
CA GLN A 144 20.14 7.42 7.39
C GLN A 144 19.13 7.79 8.48
N ASN A 145 18.34 8.86 8.27
CA ASN A 145 17.31 9.26 9.22
C ASN A 145 16.19 8.21 9.31
N PHE A 146 15.82 7.60 8.18
CA PHE A 146 14.88 6.49 8.17
C PHE A 146 15.44 5.28 8.94
N LYS A 147 16.68 4.86 8.65
CA LYS A 147 17.29 3.69 9.27
C LYS A 147 17.47 3.84 10.78
N THR A 148 17.85 5.03 11.24
CA THR A 148 18.05 5.31 12.66
C THR A 148 16.72 5.52 13.37
N GLY A 149 15.91 6.49 12.95
CA GLY A 149 14.69 6.85 13.69
C GLY A 149 13.52 5.87 13.51
N VAL A 150 13.36 5.26 12.33
CA VAL A 150 12.20 4.39 12.06
C VAL A 150 12.54 2.93 12.35
N VAL A 151 13.70 2.45 11.92
CA VAL A 151 14.02 1.01 12.02
C VAL A 151 14.65 0.63 13.35
N ALA A 152 15.51 1.48 13.93
CA ALA A 152 16.20 1.13 15.18
C ALA A 152 15.35 1.38 16.44
N GLU A 153 14.48 2.38 16.43
CA GLU A 153 13.76 2.82 17.64
C GLU A 153 12.36 2.19 17.81
N MET A 154 11.83 1.51 16.80
CA MET A 154 10.47 0.95 16.88
C MET A 154 10.41 -0.42 17.57
N GLY A 155 10.00 -0.41 18.83
CA GLY A 155 9.54 -1.61 19.53
C GLY A 155 8.21 -2.16 18.99
N SER A 156 7.88 -3.41 19.34
CA SER A 156 6.65 -4.08 18.89
C SER A 156 5.37 -3.32 19.27
N TRP A 157 5.34 -2.71 20.47
CA TRP A 157 4.22 -1.87 20.91
C TRP A 157 4.01 -0.64 20.02
N SER A 158 5.10 0.00 19.58
CA SER A 158 5.04 1.12 18.65
C SER A 158 4.48 0.70 17.29
N LEU A 159 4.81 -0.52 16.83
CA LEU A 159 4.27 -1.07 15.58
C LEU A 159 2.74 -1.28 15.66
N TYR A 160 2.25 -1.87 16.76
CA TYR A 160 0.80 -2.02 16.98
C TYR A 160 0.10 -0.65 17.10
N GLY A 161 0.70 0.28 17.83
CA GLY A 161 0.20 1.65 17.96
C GLY A 161 0.14 2.38 16.61
N LEU A 162 1.15 2.22 15.77
CA LEU A 162 1.18 2.76 14.42
C LEU A 162 0.05 2.19 13.55
N GLY A 163 -0.14 0.87 13.57
CA GLY A 163 -1.24 0.23 12.86
C GLY A 163 -2.61 0.77 13.29
N TYR A 164 -2.80 0.97 14.59
CA TYR A 164 -4.00 1.60 15.14
C TYR A 164 -4.17 3.06 14.68
N CYS A 165 -3.11 3.87 14.75
CA CYS A 165 -3.12 5.26 14.29
C CYS A 165 -3.44 5.37 12.79
N MET A 166 -2.98 4.42 11.97
CA MET A 166 -3.29 4.38 10.55
C MET A 166 -4.80 4.15 10.31
N GLY A 167 -5.42 3.25 11.07
CA GLY A 167 -6.88 3.06 11.06
C GLY A 167 -7.65 4.29 11.54
N GLN A 168 -7.16 4.97 12.58
CA GLN A 168 -7.78 6.20 13.08
C GLN A 168 -7.66 7.37 12.08
N PHE A 169 -6.52 7.49 11.39
CA PHE A 169 -6.34 8.49 10.33
C PHE A 169 -7.32 8.25 9.18
N PHE A 170 -7.51 6.99 8.77
CA PHE A 170 -8.52 6.62 7.78
C PHE A 170 -9.92 7.05 8.23
N MET A 171 -10.31 6.74 9.48
CA MET A 171 -11.58 7.20 10.04
C MET A 171 -11.73 8.72 10.04
N LEU A 172 -10.69 9.46 10.46
CA LEU A 172 -10.71 10.91 10.53
C LEU A 172 -10.93 11.54 9.14
N LYS A 173 -10.27 10.98 8.11
CA LYS A 173 -10.47 11.40 6.72
C LYS A 173 -11.94 11.27 6.31
N TYR A 174 -12.59 10.16 6.68
CA TYR A 174 -14.00 9.94 6.38
C TYR A 174 -14.90 10.90 7.18
N VAL A 175 -14.63 11.08 8.48
CA VAL A 175 -15.37 12.04 9.32
C VAL A 175 -15.31 13.46 8.72
N VAL A 176 -14.14 13.92 8.27
CA VAL A 176 -13.97 15.27 7.74
C VAL A 176 -14.60 15.41 6.36
N MET A 177 -14.26 14.54 5.40
CA MET A 177 -14.74 14.66 4.02
C MET A 177 -16.25 14.41 3.95
N TYR A 178 -16.75 13.32 4.54
CA TYR A 178 -18.17 12.98 4.49
C TYR A 178 -18.99 13.80 5.48
N GLY A 179 -18.41 14.20 6.61
CA GLY A 179 -19.07 15.10 7.55
C GLY A 179 -19.36 16.46 6.91
N LEU A 180 -18.37 17.06 6.25
CA LEU A 180 -18.55 18.33 5.55
C LEU A 180 -19.63 18.21 4.47
N MET A 181 -19.50 17.24 3.55
CA MET A 181 -20.49 17.07 2.48
C MET A 181 -21.88 16.72 3.01
N GLY A 182 -21.97 15.94 4.09
CA GLY A 182 -23.23 15.63 4.77
C GLY A 182 -23.89 16.84 5.42
N THR A 183 -23.11 17.79 5.96
CA THR A 183 -23.68 19.04 6.48
C THR A 183 -24.22 19.94 5.37
N ILE A 184 -23.52 20.02 4.22
CA ILE A 184 -23.98 20.78 3.05
C ILE A 184 -25.30 20.19 2.52
N ALA A 185 -25.36 18.87 2.34
CA ALA A 185 -26.58 18.20 1.89
C ALA A 185 -27.78 18.46 2.83
N ARG A 186 -27.56 18.42 4.15
CA ARG A 186 -28.63 18.75 5.12
C ARG A 186 -29.05 20.23 5.05
N ALA A 187 -28.13 21.15 4.75
CA ALA A 187 -28.46 22.55 4.54
C ALA A 187 -29.36 22.75 3.30
N GLU A 188 -29.23 21.88 2.29
CA GLU A 188 -30.10 21.81 1.12
C GLU A 188 -31.40 21.03 1.35
N ASN A 189 -31.72 20.67 2.60
CA ASN A 189 -32.84 19.80 2.99
C ASN A 189 -32.78 18.38 2.38
N ILE A 190 -31.58 17.93 1.99
CA ILE A 190 -31.34 16.56 1.55
C ILE A 190 -30.97 15.71 2.78
N ASN A 191 -31.71 14.63 2.99
CA ASN A 191 -31.48 13.71 4.11
C ASN A 191 -30.20 12.89 3.90
N ALA A 192 -29.08 13.41 4.40
CA ALA A 192 -27.79 12.71 4.42
C ALA A 192 -27.70 11.69 5.57
N PRO A 193 -27.00 10.55 5.38
CA PRO A 193 -26.78 9.56 6.43
C PRO A 193 -26.00 10.12 7.64
N GLN A 194 -26.02 9.38 8.73
CA GLN A 194 -25.30 9.77 9.95
C GLN A 194 -23.79 9.64 9.78
N HIS A 195 -23.04 10.35 10.61
CA HIS A 195 -21.57 10.30 10.57
C HIS A 195 -21.05 8.90 10.94
N PRO A 196 -19.87 8.50 10.41
CA PRO A 196 -19.21 7.24 10.77
C PRO A 196 -19.09 7.09 12.29
N LYS A 197 -19.40 5.89 12.80
CA LYS A 197 -19.02 5.52 14.18
C LYS A 197 -17.53 5.21 14.26
N CYS A 198 -16.96 5.40 15.45
CA CYS A 198 -15.53 5.15 15.65
C CYS A 198 -15.17 3.68 15.42
N ILE A 199 -14.17 3.43 14.57
CA ILE A 199 -13.70 2.07 14.24
C ILE A 199 -13.27 1.32 15.50
N ALA A 200 -12.63 2.00 16.46
CA ALA A 200 -12.19 1.39 17.72
C ALA A 200 -13.33 0.95 18.64
N ARG A 201 -14.56 1.42 18.41
CA ARG A 201 -15.74 1.02 19.20
C ARG A 201 -16.46 -0.19 18.58
N ILE A 202 -16.17 -0.56 17.33
CA ILE A 202 -16.83 -1.65 16.62
C ILE A 202 -15.93 -2.89 16.69
N SER A 203 -16.35 -3.91 17.45
CA SER A 203 -15.57 -5.14 17.65
C SER A 203 -15.79 -6.20 16.56
N LEU A 204 -16.90 -6.11 15.82
CA LEU A 204 -17.27 -7.06 14.78
C LEU A 204 -17.03 -6.48 13.37
N TYR A 205 -16.28 -7.21 12.54
CA TYR A 205 -16.02 -6.78 11.17
C TYR A 205 -17.31 -6.74 10.32
N SER A 206 -18.28 -7.61 10.60
CA SER A 206 -19.62 -7.57 9.97
C SER A 206 -20.37 -6.28 10.25
N ASP A 207 -20.12 -5.65 11.40
CA ASP A 207 -20.74 -4.38 11.81
C ASP A 207 -19.93 -3.17 11.35
N MET A 208 -18.67 -3.35 10.98
CA MET A 208 -17.78 -2.27 10.55
C MET A 208 -18.40 -1.50 9.40
N TRP A 209 -18.70 -2.16 8.28
CA TRP A 209 -19.27 -1.50 7.10
C TRP A 209 -20.66 -0.92 7.34
N ARG A 210 -21.46 -1.53 8.23
CA ARG A 210 -22.82 -1.08 8.55
C ARG A 210 -22.84 0.27 9.27
N TYR A 211 -21.86 0.53 10.13
CA TYR A 211 -21.82 1.73 10.97
C TYR A 211 -20.70 2.70 10.65
N PHE A 212 -19.70 2.26 9.88
CA PHE A 212 -18.63 3.11 9.36
C PHE A 212 -19.09 3.87 8.12
N ASP A 213 -19.66 3.19 7.12
CA ASP A 213 -20.19 3.83 5.91
C ASP A 213 -21.61 3.35 5.61
N GLU A 214 -22.58 3.96 6.31
CA GLU A 214 -23.99 3.64 6.18
C GLU A 214 -24.51 3.88 4.75
N GLY A 215 -24.00 4.91 4.06
CA GLY A 215 -24.42 5.27 2.71
C GLY A 215 -24.04 4.20 1.70
N LEU A 216 -22.75 3.82 1.68
CA LEU A 216 -22.25 2.74 0.84
C LEU A 216 -22.91 1.40 1.18
N TYR A 217 -23.07 1.11 2.47
CA TYR A 217 -23.73 -0.13 2.92
C TYR A 217 -25.17 -0.24 2.41
N ARG A 218 -25.98 0.82 2.58
CA ARG A 218 -27.37 0.86 2.08
C ARG A 218 -27.42 0.79 0.55
N PHE A 219 -26.47 1.43 -0.13
CA PHE A 219 -26.32 1.34 -1.58
C PHE A 219 -26.06 -0.11 -2.01
N LEU A 220 -25.04 -0.77 -1.48
CA LEU A 220 -24.72 -2.15 -1.83
C LEU A 220 -25.88 -3.12 -1.56
N LEU A 221 -26.60 -2.98 -0.44
CA LEU A 221 -27.80 -3.79 -0.15
C LEU A 221 -28.96 -3.53 -1.11
N ARG A 222 -29.14 -2.30 -1.58
CA ARG A 222 -30.19 -1.98 -2.56
C ARG A 222 -29.88 -2.56 -3.94
N TRP A 223 -28.61 -2.69 -4.30
CA TRP A 223 -28.15 -3.29 -5.56
C TRP A 223 -27.76 -4.77 -5.44
N ASP A 224 -28.25 -5.49 -4.42
CA ASP A 224 -28.07 -6.94 -4.22
C ASP A 224 -28.53 -7.79 -5.44
N THR A 225 -29.22 -7.21 -6.42
CA THR A 225 -29.45 -7.80 -7.75
C THR A 225 -28.15 -8.08 -8.53
N PHE A 226 -27.09 -7.29 -8.36
CA PHE A 226 -25.81 -7.46 -9.07
C PHE A 226 -24.98 -8.62 -8.49
N LEU A 227 -25.02 -8.85 -7.17
CA LEU A 227 -24.40 -10.02 -6.52
C LEU A 227 -25.21 -11.31 -6.70
N LYS A 228 -26.53 -11.20 -6.91
CA LYS A 228 -27.38 -12.34 -7.29
C LYS A 228 -27.12 -12.82 -8.71
N PHE A 229 -26.69 -11.97 -9.64
CA PHE A 229 -26.35 -12.38 -11.02
C PHE A 229 -25.19 -13.38 -11.08
N GLY A 230 -24.19 -13.24 -10.19
CA GLY A 230 -23.10 -14.21 -10.05
C GLY A 230 -23.52 -15.56 -9.47
N ARG A 231 -24.60 -15.63 -8.68
CA ARG A 231 -25.18 -16.90 -8.20
C ARG A 231 -26.25 -17.47 -9.13
N PHE A 232 -26.91 -16.64 -9.95
CA PHE A 232 -27.88 -17.10 -10.94
C PHE A 232 -27.23 -17.94 -12.04
N GLN A 233 -25.98 -17.64 -12.42
CA GLN A 233 -25.24 -18.45 -13.40
C GLN A 233 -24.84 -19.84 -12.86
N GLN A 234 -24.80 -20.05 -11.54
CA GLN A 234 -24.43 -21.33 -10.93
C GLN A 234 -25.67 -22.19 -10.61
N HIS A 235 -26.80 -21.55 -10.27
CA HIS A 235 -28.04 -22.28 -9.99
C HIS A 235 -28.73 -22.79 -11.26
N ASP A 236 -28.69 -22.05 -12.37
CA ASP A 236 -29.26 -22.49 -13.66
C ASP A 236 -28.42 -23.60 -14.33
N PHE A 237 -27.10 -23.65 -14.10
CA PHE A 237 -26.26 -24.74 -14.62
C PHE A 237 -26.49 -26.07 -13.87
N THR A 238 -26.77 -26.00 -12.56
CA THR A 238 -26.95 -27.19 -11.72
C THR A 238 -28.34 -27.84 -11.95
N VAL A 239 -29.37 -27.04 -12.21
CA VAL A 239 -30.71 -27.55 -12.57
C VAL A 239 -30.75 -28.12 -13.99
N SER A 240 -30.01 -27.53 -14.95
CA SER A 240 -29.92 -28.09 -16.31
C SER A 240 -29.25 -29.48 -16.35
N LEU A 241 -28.23 -29.72 -15.52
CA LEU A 241 -27.55 -31.03 -15.45
C LEU A 241 -28.42 -32.11 -14.77
N TYR A 242 -29.18 -31.77 -13.73
CA TYR A 242 -30.09 -32.72 -13.08
C TYR A 242 -31.30 -33.10 -13.95
N THR A 243 -31.78 -32.16 -14.77
CA THR A 243 -32.91 -32.42 -15.69
C THR A 243 -32.47 -33.25 -16.90
N GLN A 244 -31.22 -33.12 -17.38
CA GLN A 244 -30.66 -34.02 -18.40
C GLN A 244 -30.39 -35.44 -17.87
N TYR A 245 -29.98 -35.60 -16.61
CA TYR A 245 -29.72 -36.93 -16.04
C TYR A 245 -31.02 -37.71 -15.71
N SER A 246 -32.11 -37.01 -15.39
CA SER A 246 -33.41 -37.65 -15.09
C SER A 246 -34.22 -38.02 -16.33
N ILE A 247 -33.93 -37.45 -17.50
CA ILE A 247 -34.61 -37.79 -18.77
C ILE A 247 -33.89 -38.96 -19.50
N GLY A 248 -32.67 -39.32 -19.08
CA GLY A 248 -31.86 -40.39 -19.69
C GLY A 248 -32.07 -41.80 -19.12
N VAL A 249 -33.00 -42.00 -18.17
CA VAL A 249 -33.21 -43.30 -17.50
C VAL A 249 -34.57 -43.94 -17.84
N ASP A 250 -35.45 -43.24 -18.58
CA ASP A 250 -36.79 -43.73 -18.96
C ASP A 250 -36.94 -44.07 -20.47
N LEU A 251 -35.86 -44.52 -21.12
CA LEU A 251 -35.92 -45.17 -22.45
C LEU A 251 -35.09 -46.46 -22.42
N GLY A 252 -35.64 -47.47 -21.74
CA GLY A 252 -35.37 -48.90 -21.91
C GLY A 252 -36.67 -49.61 -22.24
#